data_AF-A0A840E9M3-F1
#
_entry.id   AF-A0A840E9M3-F1
#
_cell.length_a   1.000
_cell.length_b   1.000
_cell.length_c   1.000
_cell.angle_alpha   90.00
_cell.angle_beta   90.00
_cell.angle_gamma   90.00
#
_symmetry.space_group_name_H-M   'P 1'
#
loop_
_entity.id
_entity.type
_entity.pdbx_description
1 polymer ?
#
loop_
_entity_poly.entity_id
_entity_poly.type
_entity_poly.pdbx_seq_one_letter_code
_entity_poly.pdbx_strand_id
1 'polypeptide(L)'
;MKNSPLHTERYGNCLRITSAWRSSAAYALLAFSLVWDAMILMFMLFGVNWLYVFHVLVAVFLTYYVVALFINRTVIEAREHELSISHGPLPTWLRNVTVPTASLRQIFVRPVGVSNGDTGVGEFWQLTVELNDGTRMGLLNPMAEKGALTELEHKLEEFIRLPDDGRMAELELPDLEVLEALLPDRHRPSQANAGVPSELRLLHTDRRKAFEFHRVRAGEVVCIYGAPYRIEENVPIDWNDLRHPSARLIVASAPGTKRHFYCEQAGYHWTYFEERPLDAGERAHLGFTDDDVRPGSLRNGGQRFYPGDRHMGKQAAEGESGSDIEQFTYFTSRSSERFRAWRIGQGKWQVSVQEPIDAGYLKLQNTFRVA
;
A
#
# COMPACT_ATOMS: atom_id res chain seq x y z
N MET A 1 -3.88 23.47 12.01
CA MET A 1 -4.70 22.40 12.63
C MET A 1 -5.82 22.04 11.67
N LYS A 2 -5.74 20.88 11.01
CA LYS A 2 -6.88 20.32 10.27
C LYS A 2 -7.84 19.79 11.33
N ASN A 3 -9.05 20.35 11.40
CA ASN A 3 -10.08 19.80 12.28
C ASN A 3 -10.45 18.42 11.72
N SER A 4 -10.04 17.36 12.41
CA SER A 4 -10.46 16.00 12.04
C SER A 4 -11.99 15.96 12.05
N PRO A 5 -12.64 15.53 10.96
CA PRO A 5 -14.10 15.57 10.83
C PRO A 5 -14.81 14.53 11.73
N LEU A 6 -14.04 13.76 12.49
CA LEU A 6 -14.49 12.69 13.38
C LEU A 6 -14.58 13.24 14.80
N HIS A 7 -15.77 13.11 15.39
CA HIS A 7 -16.00 13.41 16.80
C HIS A 7 -16.29 12.10 17.53
N THR A 8 -15.49 11.77 18.55
CA THR A 8 -15.67 10.57 19.35
C THR A 8 -16.13 10.95 20.75
N GLU A 9 -17.26 10.38 21.17
CA GLU A 9 -17.82 10.59 22.50
C GLU A 9 -18.06 9.25 23.17
N ARG A 10 -17.75 9.15 24.46
CA ARG A 10 -18.00 7.94 25.26
C ARG A 10 -19.01 8.28 26.35
N TYR A 11 -20.14 7.58 26.36
CA TYR A 11 -21.19 7.73 27.37
C TYR A 11 -21.56 6.36 27.94
N GLY A 12 -21.10 6.07 29.17
CA GLY A 12 -21.35 4.79 29.84
C GLY A 12 -20.82 3.60 29.02
N ASN A 13 -21.73 2.70 28.62
CA ASN A 13 -21.48 1.54 27.79
C ASN A 13 -21.77 1.78 26.30
N CYS A 14 -21.65 3.04 25.84
CA CYS A 14 -21.75 3.40 24.43
C CYS A 14 -20.53 4.23 24.00
N LEU A 15 -19.90 3.83 22.90
CA LEU A 15 -18.93 4.61 22.15
C LEU A 15 -19.61 5.14 20.88
N ARG A 16 -19.78 6.45 20.80
CA ARG A 16 -20.41 7.13 19.67
C ARG A 16 -19.34 7.86 18.85
N ILE A 17 -19.27 7.54 17.57
CA ILE A 17 -18.40 8.19 16.60
C ILE A 17 -19.29 8.89 15.58
N THR A 18 -19.12 10.20 15.44
CA THR A 18 -19.88 11.02 14.50
C THR A 18 -18.94 11.56 13.43
N SER A 19 -19.28 11.29 12.16
CA SER A 19 -18.57 11.80 10.99
C SER A 19 -19.50 12.69 10.17
N ALA A 20 -19.13 13.95 9.98
CA ALA A 20 -19.87 14.86 9.11
C ALA A 20 -19.56 14.56 7.63
N TRP A 21 -20.57 14.63 6.76
CA TRP A 21 -20.36 14.45 5.31
C TRP A 21 -19.72 15.67 4.65
N ARG A 22 -19.68 16.79 5.38
CA ARG A 22 -19.18 18.07 4.91
C ARG A 22 -17.68 18.01 4.62
N SER A 23 -17.32 18.26 3.37
CA SER A 23 -15.95 18.37 2.88
C SER A 23 -15.69 19.74 2.24
N SER A 24 -14.44 20.06 1.90
CA SER A 24 -14.12 21.26 1.11
C SER A 24 -14.84 21.26 -0.25
N ALA A 25 -14.96 20.07 -0.88
CA ALA A 25 -15.68 19.90 -2.13
C ALA A 25 -17.18 20.24 -2.01
N ALA A 26 -17.79 20.04 -0.84
CA ALA A 26 -19.19 20.41 -0.62
C ALA A 26 -19.44 21.92 -0.79
N TYR A 27 -18.49 22.77 -0.38
CA TYR A 27 -18.60 24.23 -0.57
C TYR A 27 -18.46 24.63 -2.04
N ALA A 28 -17.55 23.99 -2.77
CA ALA A 28 -17.41 24.21 -4.21
C ALA A 28 -18.68 23.78 -4.96
N LEU A 29 -19.25 22.62 -4.60
CA LEU A 29 -20.51 22.13 -5.15
C LEU A 29 -21.70 23.03 -4.82
N LEU A 30 -21.75 23.62 -3.62
CA LEU A 30 -22.78 24.59 -3.25
C LEU A 30 -22.72 25.86 -4.12
N ALA A 31 -21.52 26.42 -4.32
CA ALA A 31 -21.36 27.57 -5.19
C ALA A 31 -21.78 27.23 -6.63
N PHE A 32 -21.37 26.07 -7.13
CA PHE A 32 -21.74 25.58 -8.45
C PHE A 32 -23.27 25.38 -8.58
N SER A 33 -23.93 24.74 -7.61
CA SER A 33 -25.37 24.49 -7.66
C SER A 33 -26.16 25.79 -7.64
N LEU A 34 -25.76 26.79 -6.85
CA LEU A 34 -26.42 28.10 -6.82
C LEU A 34 -26.33 28.82 -8.18
N VAL A 35 -25.16 28.80 -8.83
CA VAL A 35 -24.99 29.41 -10.16
C VAL A 35 -25.81 28.65 -11.22
N TRP A 36 -25.78 27.33 -11.17
CA TRP A 36 -26.54 26.46 -12.08
C TRP A 36 -28.05 26.67 -11.96
N ASP A 37 -28.58 26.74 -10.73
CA ASP A 37 -30.00 26.97 -10.46
C ASP A 37 -30.44 28.37 -10.91
N ALA A 38 -29.61 29.39 -10.70
CA ALA A 38 -29.86 30.76 -11.19
C ALA A 38 -29.90 30.82 -12.72
N MET A 39 -29.00 30.10 -13.39
CA MET A 39 -28.97 30.01 -14.85
C MET A 39 -30.23 29.30 -15.39
N ILE A 40 -30.67 28.21 -14.77
CA ILE A 40 -31.91 27.52 -15.16
C ILE A 40 -33.12 28.44 -14.98
N LEU A 41 -33.22 29.11 -13.83
CA LEU A 41 -34.31 30.05 -13.57
C LEU A 41 -34.34 31.17 -14.61
N MET A 42 -33.19 31.74 -14.94
CA MET A 42 -33.07 32.73 -16.00
C MET A 42 -33.58 32.17 -17.34
N PHE A 43 -33.14 31.00 -17.76
CA PHE A 43 -33.59 30.39 -19.02
C PHE A 43 -35.09 30.11 -19.03
N MET A 44 -35.67 29.67 -17.90
CA MET A 44 -37.12 29.50 -17.75
C MET A 44 -37.90 30.78 -18.04
N LEU A 45 -37.40 31.93 -17.59
CA LEU A 45 -38.05 33.22 -17.82
C LEU A 45 -38.04 33.65 -19.29
N PHE A 46 -37.08 33.18 -20.09
CA PHE A 46 -36.96 33.49 -21.52
C PHE A 46 -37.67 32.50 -22.46
N GLY A 47 -38.51 31.60 -21.91
CA GLY A 47 -39.40 30.75 -22.71
C GLY A 47 -38.71 29.55 -23.36
N VAL A 48 -38.07 28.70 -22.54
CA VAL A 48 -37.38 27.49 -23.00
C VAL A 48 -38.29 26.28 -23.22
N ASN A 49 -37.84 25.41 -24.12
CA ASN A 49 -38.53 24.18 -24.54
C ASN A 49 -38.46 23.05 -23.48
N TRP A 50 -39.31 22.02 -23.63
CA TRP A 50 -39.47 20.87 -22.73
C TRP A 50 -38.18 20.11 -22.38
N LEU A 51 -37.14 20.19 -23.23
CA LEU A 51 -35.82 19.61 -22.96
C LEU A 51 -35.17 20.18 -21.68
N TYR A 52 -35.61 21.35 -21.21
CA TYR A 52 -35.13 21.93 -19.94
C TYR A 52 -35.65 21.21 -18.70
N VAL A 53 -36.70 20.38 -18.80
CA VAL A 53 -37.20 19.60 -17.65
C VAL A 53 -36.11 18.69 -17.07
N PHE A 54 -35.24 18.11 -17.91
CA PHE A 54 -34.11 17.31 -17.45
C PHE A 54 -33.10 18.14 -16.66
N HIS A 55 -32.82 19.38 -17.08
CA HIS A 55 -31.89 20.26 -16.39
C HIS A 55 -32.41 20.65 -15.00
N VAL A 56 -33.72 20.90 -14.89
CA VAL A 56 -34.39 21.17 -13.63
C VAL A 56 -34.33 19.96 -12.71
N LEU A 57 -34.57 18.75 -13.23
CA LEU A 57 -34.49 17.53 -12.42
C LEU A 57 -33.07 17.32 -11.88
N VAL A 58 -32.05 17.53 -12.71
CA VAL A 58 -30.64 17.48 -12.30
C VAL A 58 -30.34 18.55 -11.25
N ALA A 59 -30.84 19.78 -11.43
CA ALA A 59 -30.71 20.86 -10.47
C ALA A 59 -31.31 20.52 -9.11
N VAL A 60 -32.56 20.03 -9.08
CA VAL A 60 -33.23 19.62 -7.83
C VAL A 60 -32.46 18.50 -7.14
N PHE A 61 -32.00 17.49 -7.87
CA PHE A 61 -31.21 16.39 -7.30
C PHE A 61 -29.85 16.87 -6.77
N LEU A 62 -29.15 17.71 -7.55
CA LEU A 62 -27.86 18.27 -7.15
C LEU A 62 -27.99 19.14 -5.90
N THR A 63 -28.98 20.02 -5.86
CA THR A 63 -29.24 20.89 -4.71
C THR A 63 -29.63 20.08 -3.48
N TYR A 64 -30.47 19.05 -3.64
CA TYR A 64 -30.75 18.10 -2.56
C TYR A 64 -29.48 17.41 -2.04
N TYR A 65 -28.64 16.91 -2.94
CA TYR A 65 -27.38 16.25 -2.60
C TYR A 65 -26.43 17.18 -1.85
N VAL A 66 -26.27 18.43 -2.29
CA VAL A 66 -25.46 19.44 -1.60
C VAL A 66 -26.01 19.69 -0.20
N VAL A 67 -27.31 19.91 -0.04
CA VAL A 67 -27.93 20.11 1.28
C VAL A 67 -27.69 18.90 2.19
N ALA A 68 -27.80 17.67 1.65
CA ALA A 68 -27.49 16.45 2.40
C ALA A 68 -26.02 16.39 2.83
N LEU A 69 -25.05 16.79 2.00
CA LEU A 69 -23.63 16.83 2.39
C LEU A 69 -23.36 17.77 3.59
N PHE A 70 -24.12 18.85 3.73
CA PHE A 70 -23.95 19.81 4.83
C PHE A 70 -24.65 19.37 6.11
N ILE A 71 -25.84 18.77 5.99
CA ILE A 71 -26.70 18.46 7.13
C ILE A 71 -26.44 17.05 7.65
N ASN A 72 -26.19 16.09 6.76
CA ASN A 72 -26.09 14.69 7.15
C ASN A 72 -24.78 14.36 7.84
N ARG A 73 -24.90 13.38 8.73
CA ARG A 73 -23.83 12.78 9.50
C ARG A 73 -23.98 11.27 9.46
N THR A 74 -22.86 10.58 9.49
CA THR A 74 -22.82 9.16 9.82
C THR A 74 -22.51 9.04 11.30
N VAL A 75 -23.37 8.35 12.04
CA VAL A 75 -23.16 8.05 13.46
C VAL A 75 -22.96 6.55 13.58
N ILE A 76 -21.78 6.16 14.07
CA ILE A 76 -21.47 4.79 14.46
C ILE A 76 -21.59 4.72 15.98
N GLU A 77 -22.48 3.87 16.46
CA GLU A 77 -22.60 3.57 17.89
C GLU A 77 -22.16 2.14 18.14
N ALA A 78 -21.07 1.97 18.88
CA ALA A 78 -20.68 0.69 19.45
C ALA A 78 -21.24 0.59 20.87
N ARG A 79 -21.97 -0.50 21.13
CA ARG A 79 -22.45 -0.93 22.44
C ARG A 79 -21.89 -2.33 22.70
N GLU A 80 -22.07 -2.82 23.91
CA GLU A 80 -21.54 -4.12 24.33
C GLU A 80 -22.04 -5.30 23.45
N HIS A 81 -23.25 -5.23 22.93
CA HIS A 81 -23.87 -6.32 22.16
C HIS A 81 -24.22 -5.96 20.71
N GLU A 82 -24.08 -4.71 20.31
CA GLU A 82 -24.42 -4.25 18.97
C GLU A 82 -23.50 -3.12 18.48
N LEU A 83 -23.23 -3.13 17.19
CA LEU A 83 -22.63 -2.03 16.44
C LEU A 83 -23.68 -1.51 15.47
N SER A 84 -24.10 -0.26 15.63
CA SER A 84 -25.08 0.37 14.74
C SER A 84 -24.46 1.51 13.94
N ILE A 85 -24.91 1.64 12.69
CA ILE A 85 -24.50 2.68 11.74
C ILE A 85 -25.78 3.35 11.27
N SER A 86 -25.85 4.67 11.46
CA SER A 86 -26.98 5.47 11.03
C SER A 86 -26.54 6.68 10.22
N HIS A 87 -27.33 7.00 9.20
CA HIS A 87 -27.14 8.15 8.32
C HIS A 87 -28.36 9.06 8.40
N GLY A 88 -28.16 10.35 8.63
CA GLY A 88 -29.26 11.32 8.71
C GLY A 88 -28.80 12.70 9.15
N PRO A 89 -29.71 13.67 9.35
CA PRO A 89 -31.16 13.49 9.47
C PRO A 89 -31.96 13.45 8.15
N LEU A 90 -31.42 13.92 7.03
CA LEU A 90 -32.15 13.86 5.75
C LEU A 90 -32.10 12.44 5.16
N PRO A 91 -33.12 12.02 4.38
CA PRO A 91 -33.13 10.72 3.73
C PRO A 91 -31.88 10.48 2.87
N THR A 92 -31.33 9.27 2.93
CA THR A 92 -30.16 8.89 2.12
C THR A 92 -30.42 7.56 1.44
N TRP A 93 -29.71 7.32 0.34
CA TRP A 93 -29.66 5.99 -0.27
C TRP A 93 -28.81 4.99 0.53
N LEU A 94 -27.96 5.49 1.44
CA LEU A 94 -27.20 4.65 2.37
C LEU A 94 -28.17 4.01 3.37
N ARG A 95 -27.95 2.72 3.64
CA ARG A 95 -28.78 1.94 4.56
C ARG A 95 -28.24 2.07 5.98
N ASN A 96 -29.15 2.25 6.94
CA ASN A 96 -28.81 2.08 8.34
C ASN A 96 -28.66 0.58 8.63
N VAL A 97 -27.62 0.21 9.36
CA VAL A 97 -27.29 -1.20 9.64
C VAL A 97 -27.02 -1.37 11.12
N THR A 98 -27.57 -2.41 11.72
CA THR A 98 -27.24 -2.84 13.08
C THR A 98 -26.70 -4.26 13.01
N VAL A 99 -25.52 -4.47 13.58
CA VAL A 99 -24.78 -5.73 13.57
C VAL A 99 -24.59 -6.20 15.00
N PRO A 100 -24.99 -7.43 15.38
CA PRO A 100 -24.68 -8.00 16.68
C PRO A 100 -23.16 -8.12 16.86
N THR A 101 -22.62 -7.65 17.98
CA THR A 101 -21.18 -7.76 18.29
C THR A 101 -20.66 -9.19 18.17
N ALA A 102 -21.46 -10.19 18.55
CA ALA A 102 -21.10 -11.60 18.45
C ALA A 102 -20.91 -12.10 17.00
N SER A 103 -21.43 -11.37 16.02
CA SER A 103 -21.24 -11.66 14.59
C SER A 103 -20.03 -10.97 13.99
N LEU A 104 -19.43 -9.99 14.70
CA LEU A 104 -18.22 -9.31 14.27
C LEU A 104 -17.04 -10.27 14.40
N ARG A 105 -16.33 -10.45 13.31
CA ARG A 105 -15.07 -11.19 13.28
C ARG A 105 -13.90 -10.23 13.55
N GLN A 106 -13.87 -9.11 12.84
CA GLN A 106 -12.78 -8.12 12.92
C GLN A 106 -13.22 -6.75 12.39
N ILE A 107 -12.55 -5.70 12.86
CA ILE A 107 -12.64 -4.33 12.32
C ILE A 107 -11.26 -4.01 11.74
N PHE A 108 -11.18 -3.47 10.53
CA PHE A 108 -9.89 -3.14 9.94
C PHE A 108 -9.97 -2.00 8.94
N VAL A 109 -8.83 -1.36 8.68
CA VAL A 109 -8.70 -0.30 7.68
C VAL A 109 -8.09 -0.86 6.40
N ARG A 110 -8.78 -0.68 5.27
CA ARG A 110 -8.31 -1.16 3.96
C ARG A 110 -8.23 -0.05 2.92
N PRO A 111 -7.33 -0.14 1.93
CA PRO A 111 -7.34 0.77 0.80
C PRO A 111 -8.55 0.45 -0.09
N VAL A 112 -9.21 1.48 -0.59
CA VAL A 112 -10.38 1.34 -1.49
C VAL A 112 -10.21 2.04 -2.82
N GLY A 113 -9.17 2.84 -2.98
CA GLY A 113 -8.85 3.46 -4.25
C GLY A 113 -7.63 4.36 -4.19
N VAL A 114 -7.07 4.63 -5.37
CA VAL A 114 -6.04 5.62 -5.60
C VAL A 114 -6.62 6.76 -6.44
N SER A 115 -6.32 7.99 -6.07
CA SER A 115 -6.61 9.19 -6.82
C SER A 115 -5.33 9.65 -7.51
N ASN A 116 -5.32 9.63 -8.83
CA ASN A 116 -4.25 10.23 -9.61
C ASN A 116 -4.57 11.72 -9.82
N GLY A 117 -4.01 12.58 -8.97
CA GLY A 117 -4.05 14.03 -9.17
C GLY A 117 -2.74 14.55 -9.75
N ASP A 118 -2.76 15.75 -10.33
CA ASP A 118 -1.55 16.41 -10.85
C ASP A 118 -0.47 16.63 -9.77
N THR A 119 -0.86 16.59 -8.50
CA THR A 119 0.01 16.79 -7.33
C THR A 119 0.51 15.48 -6.69
N GLY A 120 0.08 14.32 -7.20
CA GLY A 120 0.51 13.02 -6.69
C GLY A 120 -0.61 11.97 -6.65
N VAL A 121 -0.22 10.74 -6.33
CA VAL A 121 -1.14 9.63 -6.08
C VAL A 121 -1.62 9.73 -4.62
N GLY A 122 -2.89 10.04 -4.40
CA GLY A 122 -3.52 10.03 -3.08
C GLY A 122 -4.24 8.72 -2.84
N GLU A 123 -4.04 8.07 -1.70
CA GLU A 123 -4.74 6.84 -1.34
C GLU A 123 -5.98 7.13 -0.48
N PHE A 124 -7.07 6.43 -0.75
CA PHE A 124 -8.27 6.44 0.07
C PHE A 124 -8.38 5.15 0.86
N TRP A 125 -8.66 5.31 2.14
CA TRP A 125 -8.77 4.24 3.13
C TRP A 125 -10.20 4.18 3.67
N GLN A 126 -10.70 2.98 3.93
CA GLN A 126 -12.03 2.76 4.47
C GLN A 126 -11.97 1.84 5.68
N LEU A 127 -12.61 2.26 6.77
CA LEU A 127 -12.86 1.41 7.94
C LEU A 127 -13.95 0.40 7.58
N THR A 128 -13.60 -0.88 7.63
CA THR A 128 -14.43 -2.01 7.21
C THR A 128 -14.61 -2.98 8.39
N VAL A 129 -15.78 -3.56 8.49
CA VAL A 129 -16.07 -4.68 9.39
C VAL A 129 -16.17 -5.95 8.57
N GLU A 130 -15.55 -7.03 9.06
CA GLU A 130 -15.76 -8.40 8.59
C GLU A 130 -16.61 -9.15 9.62
N LEU A 131 -17.62 -9.85 9.12
CA LEU A 131 -18.50 -10.71 9.91
C LEU A 131 -18.00 -12.16 9.92
N ASN A 132 -18.50 -12.97 10.85
CA ASN A 132 -18.14 -14.39 10.96
C ASN A 132 -18.49 -15.22 9.71
N ASP A 133 -19.43 -14.76 8.88
CA ASP A 133 -19.80 -15.39 7.60
C ASP A 133 -18.89 -14.94 6.42
N GLY A 134 -17.90 -14.08 6.68
CA GLY A 134 -16.99 -13.53 5.67
C GLY A 134 -17.52 -12.28 4.97
N THR A 135 -18.76 -11.84 5.26
CA THR A 135 -19.33 -10.61 4.70
C THR A 135 -18.54 -9.41 5.18
N ARG A 136 -18.25 -8.48 4.28
CA ARG A 136 -17.53 -7.24 4.56
C ARG A 136 -18.42 -6.03 4.34
N MET A 137 -18.40 -5.08 5.27
CA MET A 137 -19.19 -3.86 5.19
C MET A 137 -18.39 -2.62 5.61
N GLY A 138 -18.46 -1.57 4.80
CA GLY A 138 -17.83 -0.29 5.13
C GLY A 138 -18.59 0.45 6.24
N LEU A 139 -17.88 0.86 7.30
CA LEU A 139 -18.44 1.61 8.41
C LEU A 139 -18.53 3.12 8.12
N LEU A 140 -17.54 3.64 7.40
CA LEU A 140 -17.42 5.06 7.05
C LEU A 140 -17.22 5.24 5.55
N ASN A 141 -17.49 6.45 5.08
CA ASN A 141 -17.03 6.88 3.76
C ASN A 141 -15.50 6.86 3.72
N PRO A 142 -14.91 6.56 2.55
CA PRO A 142 -13.45 6.56 2.41
C PRO A 142 -12.83 7.90 2.80
N MET A 143 -11.68 7.85 3.49
CA MET A 143 -10.94 9.01 3.96
C MET A 143 -9.48 8.93 3.48
N ALA A 144 -8.85 10.07 3.24
CA ALA A 144 -7.45 10.12 2.80
C ALA A 144 -6.44 9.85 3.94
N GLU A 145 -6.85 10.00 5.20
CA GLU A 145 -5.97 9.93 6.35
C GLU A 145 -6.06 8.55 7.04
N LYS A 146 -5.16 7.62 6.66
CA LYS A 146 -5.08 6.25 7.23
C LYS A 146 -4.99 6.28 8.76
N GLY A 147 -4.11 7.13 9.31
CA GLY A 147 -3.85 7.18 10.75
C GLY A 147 -5.08 7.46 11.59
N ALA A 148 -5.97 8.36 11.14
CA ALA A 148 -7.23 8.66 11.84
C ALA A 148 -8.20 7.47 11.84
N LEU A 149 -8.21 6.67 10.77
CA LEU A 149 -9.03 5.46 10.71
C LEU A 149 -8.45 4.32 11.55
N THR A 150 -7.12 4.16 11.59
CA THR A 150 -6.47 3.14 12.43
C THR A 150 -6.62 3.45 13.92
N GLU A 151 -6.58 4.73 14.32
CA GLU A 151 -6.91 5.10 15.69
C GLU A 151 -8.37 4.75 16.04
N LEU A 152 -9.28 4.92 15.07
CA LEU A 152 -10.69 4.61 15.24
C LEU A 152 -10.96 3.10 15.34
N GLU A 153 -10.29 2.32 14.50
CA GLU A 153 -10.24 0.85 14.54
C GLU A 153 -9.87 0.38 15.94
N HIS A 154 -8.70 0.78 16.45
CA HIS A 154 -8.26 0.38 17.79
C HIS A 154 -9.25 0.78 18.89
N LYS A 155 -9.82 1.98 18.82
CA LYS A 155 -10.83 2.43 19.81
C LYS A 155 -12.09 1.58 19.78
N LEU A 156 -12.55 1.19 18.59
CA LEU A 156 -13.72 0.32 18.44
C LEU A 156 -13.43 -1.09 18.94
N GLU A 157 -12.28 -1.66 18.57
CA GLU A 157 -11.88 -3.00 18.99
C GLU A 157 -11.68 -3.08 20.50
N GLU A 158 -10.99 -2.10 21.11
CA GLU A 158 -10.82 -2.00 22.55
C GLU A 158 -12.18 -1.93 23.26
N PHE A 159 -13.10 -1.11 22.73
CA PHE A 159 -14.41 -0.91 23.33
C PHE A 159 -15.29 -2.18 23.25
N ILE A 160 -15.26 -2.87 22.11
CA ILE A 160 -16.06 -4.07 21.82
C ILE A 160 -15.39 -5.33 22.40
N ARG A 161 -14.11 -5.24 22.79
CA ARG A 161 -13.25 -6.35 23.23
C ARG A 161 -13.00 -7.38 22.13
N LEU A 162 -12.84 -6.91 20.89
CA LEU A 162 -12.38 -7.76 19.80
C LEU A 162 -10.85 -7.94 19.92
N PRO A 163 -10.33 -9.18 19.85
CA PRO A 163 -8.89 -9.41 19.79
C PRO A 163 -8.32 -8.87 18.47
N ASP A 164 -7.29 -8.03 18.56
CA ASP A 164 -6.48 -7.67 17.39
C ASP A 164 -5.74 -8.92 16.91
N ASP A 165 -6.08 -9.41 15.72
CA ASP A 165 -5.49 -10.61 15.16
C ASP A 165 -4.17 -10.35 14.41
N GLY A 166 -3.79 -9.07 14.22
CA GLY A 166 -2.58 -8.63 13.54
C GLY A 166 -2.46 -9.04 12.06
N ARG A 167 -3.42 -9.80 11.51
CA ARG A 167 -3.32 -10.41 10.18
C ARG A 167 -3.61 -9.44 9.05
N MET A 168 -4.26 -8.32 9.34
CA MET A 168 -4.73 -7.38 8.30
C MET A 168 -3.79 -6.19 8.06
N ALA A 169 -2.76 -6.00 8.88
CA ALA A 169 -1.63 -5.14 8.51
C ALA A 169 -0.81 -5.70 7.33
N GLU A 170 -1.05 -6.96 6.94
CA GLU A 170 -0.30 -7.70 5.91
C GLU A 170 -1.08 -7.83 4.58
N LEU A 171 -2.39 -7.59 4.57
CA LEU A 171 -3.22 -7.52 3.35
C LEU A 171 -3.18 -6.09 2.75
N GLU A 172 -1.96 -5.56 2.54
CA GLU A 172 -1.70 -4.23 1.96
C GLU A 172 -1.65 -4.21 0.43
N LEU A 173 -1.98 -5.31 -0.26
CA LEU A 173 -2.08 -5.26 -1.72
C LEU A 173 -3.53 -4.95 -2.14
N PRO A 174 -3.75 -3.91 -2.95
CA PRO A 174 -5.05 -3.68 -3.55
C PRO A 174 -5.45 -4.93 -4.33
N ASP A 175 -6.73 -5.29 -4.24
CA ASP A 175 -7.33 -6.40 -4.98
C ASP A 175 -6.88 -6.33 -6.45
N LEU A 176 -6.05 -7.29 -6.88
CA LEU A 176 -5.37 -7.26 -8.19
C LEU A 176 -6.38 -7.23 -9.34
N GLU A 177 -7.61 -7.66 -9.11
CA GLU A 177 -8.71 -7.60 -10.07
C GLU A 177 -9.06 -6.15 -10.48
N VAL A 178 -8.95 -5.19 -9.55
CA VAL A 178 -9.22 -3.77 -9.84
C VAL A 178 -8.11 -3.16 -10.69
N LEU A 179 -6.86 -3.61 -10.50
CA LEU A 179 -5.74 -3.23 -11.35
C LEU A 179 -5.83 -3.87 -12.73
N GLU A 180 -6.21 -5.14 -12.84
CA GLU A 180 -6.42 -5.83 -14.13
C GLU A 180 -7.53 -5.18 -14.97
N ALA A 181 -8.61 -4.70 -14.35
CA ALA A 181 -9.70 -4.02 -15.06
C ALA A 181 -9.34 -2.60 -15.57
N LEU A 182 -8.31 -1.97 -15.01
CA LEU A 182 -7.85 -0.62 -15.39
C LEU A 182 -6.63 -0.63 -16.32
N LEU A 183 -6.02 -1.79 -16.56
CA LEU A 183 -4.92 -1.94 -17.51
C LEU A 183 -5.49 -2.05 -18.94
N PRO A 184 -5.12 -1.17 -19.88
CA PRO A 184 -5.53 -1.32 -21.27
C PRO A 184 -5.00 -2.64 -21.86
N ASP A 185 -5.83 -3.33 -22.65
CA ASP A 185 -5.65 -4.65 -23.29
C ASP A 185 -4.32 -4.90 -24.05
N ARG A 186 -3.41 -3.93 -24.11
CA ARG A 186 -2.17 -3.96 -24.91
C ARG A 186 -1.02 -4.77 -24.29
N HIS A 187 -1.23 -5.42 -23.15
CA HIS A 187 -0.17 -6.18 -22.46
C HIS A 187 -0.51 -7.66 -22.21
N ARG A 188 -1.33 -8.27 -23.08
CA ARG A 188 -1.17 -9.71 -23.34
C ARG A 188 0.09 -9.89 -24.22
N PRO A 189 1.12 -10.61 -23.78
CA PRO A 189 2.31 -10.83 -24.61
C PRO A 189 1.92 -11.69 -25.82
N SER A 190 1.74 -11.04 -26.96
CA SER A 190 1.75 -11.69 -28.26
C SER A 190 3.20 -12.02 -28.61
N GLN A 191 3.49 -13.30 -28.78
CA GLN A 191 4.68 -13.77 -29.47
C GLN A 191 4.65 -13.24 -30.91
N ALA A 192 5.55 -12.31 -31.26
CA ALA A 192 6.22 -12.23 -32.57
C ALA A 192 7.11 -10.96 -32.68
N ASN A 193 8.32 -11.17 -33.19
CA ASN A 193 9.30 -10.15 -33.59
C ASN A 193 8.77 -9.23 -34.73
N ALA A 194 9.20 -7.96 -34.74
CA ALA A 194 9.93 -7.31 -35.85
C ALA A 194 10.11 -5.81 -35.59
N GLY A 195 11.28 -5.28 -35.98
CA GLY A 195 11.82 -4.00 -35.52
C GLY A 195 11.34 -2.74 -36.24
N VAL A 196 11.60 -1.59 -35.60
CA VAL A 196 11.66 -0.25 -36.19
C VAL A 196 12.69 0.60 -35.42
N PRO A 197 13.51 1.46 -36.07
CA PRO A 197 14.62 2.17 -35.44
C PRO A 197 14.20 3.42 -34.67
N SER A 198 14.97 3.68 -33.62
CA SER A 198 14.87 4.78 -32.68
C SER A 198 15.55 6.03 -33.22
N GLU A 199 14.84 7.16 -33.38
CA GLU A 199 15.44 8.49 -33.16
C GLU A 199 14.39 9.51 -32.69
N LEU A 200 14.79 10.29 -31.69
CA LEU A 200 14.24 11.58 -31.24
C LEU A 200 12.81 11.63 -30.66
N ARG A 201 12.72 11.30 -29.37
CA ARG A 201 11.82 12.00 -28.43
C ARG A 201 12.54 12.26 -27.12
N LEU A 202 13.08 13.47 -27.00
CA LEU A 202 13.67 14.02 -25.78
C LEU A 202 12.57 14.65 -24.90
N LEU A 203 12.74 14.43 -23.60
CA LEU A 203 12.28 15.25 -22.47
C LEU A 203 10.79 15.18 -22.06
N HIS A 204 10.38 14.01 -21.58
CA HIS A 204 9.63 13.86 -20.33
C HIS A 204 10.24 12.68 -19.59
N THR A 205 10.64 12.87 -18.33
CA THR A 205 11.27 11.83 -17.49
C THR A 205 10.25 10.75 -17.14
N ASP A 206 10.17 9.76 -18.02
CA ASP A 206 9.37 8.56 -17.90
C ASP A 206 9.90 7.68 -16.74
N ARG A 207 9.14 7.60 -15.64
CA ARG A 207 9.39 6.67 -14.53
C ARG A 207 9.40 5.19 -14.97
N ARG A 208 9.08 4.87 -16.23
CA ARG A 208 9.20 3.51 -16.82
C ARG A 208 10.62 3.08 -17.15
N LYS A 209 11.62 3.97 -17.08
CA LYS A 209 13.04 3.56 -17.12
C LYS A 209 13.63 3.52 -15.72
N ALA A 210 12.93 2.88 -14.78
CA ALA A 210 13.55 2.47 -13.54
C ALA A 210 14.77 1.61 -13.91
N PHE A 211 15.93 2.02 -13.41
CA PHE A 211 17.18 1.34 -13.67
C PHE A 211 17.04 -0.14 -13.31
N GLU A 212 17.27 -1.03 -14.27
CA GLU A 212 17.11 -2.48 -14.10
C GLU A 212 18.31 -3.07 -13.34
N PHE A 213 18.55 -2.60 -12.12
CA PHE A 213 19.69 -3.01 -11.30
C PHE A 213 19.75 -4.53 -11.11
N HIS A 214 18.59 -5.18 -11.02
CA HIS A 214 18.47 -6.63 -10.95
C HIS A 214 19.15 -7.35 -12.13
N ARG A 215 19.32 -6.72 -13.31
CA ARG A 215 19.91 -7.34 -14.51
C ARG A 215 21.42 -7.15 -14.66
N VAL A 216 22.05 -6.37 -13.79
CA VAL A 216 23.48 -6.03 -13.91
C VAL A 216 24.34 -7.28 -13.73
N ARG A 217 25.34 -7.49 -14.58
CA ARG A 217 26.19 -8.69 -14.55
C ARG A 217 27.43 -8.50 -13.70
N ALA A 218 27.99 -9.61 -13.19
CA ALA A 218 29.31 -9.59 -12.57
C ALA A 218 30.34 -8.99 -13.54
N GLY A 219 31.18 -8.10 -13.02
CA GLY A 219 32.17 -7.33 -13.78
C GLY A 219 31.69 -5.97 -14.29
N GLU A 220 30.38 -5.73 -14.38
CA GLU A 220 29.86 -4.42 -14.82
C GLU A 220 30.10 -3.33 -13.77
N VAL A 221 30.18 -2.07 -14.21
CA VAL A 221 30.35 -0.91 -13.34
C VAL A 221 29.05 -0.12 -13.28
N VAL A 222 28.56 0.12 -12.07
CA VAL A 222 27.35 0.87 -11.77
C VAL A 222 27.68 2.07 -10.88
N CYS A 223 26.97 3.17 -11.05
CA CYS A 223 27.01 4.29 -10.12
C CYS A 223 25.99 4.06 -9.01
N ILE A 224 26.47 3.98 -7.77
CA ILE A 224 25.67 3.85 -6.56
C ILE A 224 25.97 5.08 -5.70
N TYR A 225 24.94 5.87 -5.38
CA TYR A 225 25.09 7.16 -4.69
C TYR A 225 26.09 8.12 -5.38
N GLY A 226 26.18 8.04 -6.71
CA GLY A 226 27.08 8.87 -7.51
C GLY A 226 28.54 8.39 -7.57
N ALA A 227 28.90 7.32 -6.87
CA ALA A 227 30.22 6.71 -6.93
C ALA A 227 30.21 5.41 -7.76
N PRO A 228 31.28 5.09 -8.52
CA PRO A 228 31.36 3.87 -9.31
C PRO A 228 31.66 2.65 -8.42
N TYR A 229 30.90 1.59 -8.62
CA TYR A 229 31.09 0.27 -8.00
C TYR A 229 31.13 -0.78 -9.10
N ARG A 230 32.03 -1.76 -8.97
CA ARG A 230 32.05 -2.95 -9.81
C ARG A 230 31.16 -4.01 -9.16
N ILE A 231 30.27 -4.63 -9.93
CA ILE A 231 29.51 -5.78 -9.46
C ILE A 231 30.44 -6.99 -9.36
N GLU A 232 30.56 -7.54 -8.16
CA GLU A 232 31.31 -8.78 -7.89
C GLU A 232 30.43 -9.99 -8.15
N GLU A 233 29.19 -9.95 -7.65
CA GLU A 233 28.27 -11.08 -7.68
C GLU A 233 26.85 -10.59 -8.02
N ASN A 234 26.12 -11.38 -8.81
CA ASN A 234 24.67 -11.26 -8.97
C ASN A 234 24.08 -12.67 -8.96
N VAL A 235 23.60 -13.09 -7.80
CA VAL A 235 23.13 -14.45 -7.55
C VAL A 235 21.60 -14.48 -7.61
N PRO A 236 21.00 -15.14 -8.62
CA PRO A 236 19.55 -15.33 -8.67
C PRO A 236 19.06 -16.26 -7.57
N ILE A 237 17.88 -15.93 -7.05
CA ILE A 237 17.11 -16.74 -6.13
C ILE A 237 15.73 -16.95 -6.77
N ASP A 238 15.39 -18.22 -6.99
CA ASP A 238 14.10 -18.64 -7.51
C ASP A 238 13.27 -19.16 -6.34
N TRP A 239 12.18 -18.48 -6.02
CA TRP A 239 11.34 -18.85 -4.89
C TRP A 239 10.25 -19.82 -5.33
N ASN A 240 9.92 -20.78 -4.47
CA ASN A 240 8.83 -21.73 -4.73
C ASN A 240 7.45 -21.12 -4.46
N ASP A 241 7.38 -19.90 -3.91
CA ASP A 241 6.12 -19.20 -3.68
C ASP A 241 5.71 -18.36 -4.90
N LEU A 242 4.39 -18.24 -5.11
CA LEU A 242 3.84 -17.48 -6.24
C LEU A 242 3.81 -15.97 -5.99
N ARG A 243 4.10 -15.50 -4.77
CA ARG A 243 4.00 -14.08 -4.40
C ARG A 243 5.23 -13.31 -4.84
N HIS A 244 6.40 -13.91 -4.68
CA HIS A 244 7.70 -13.34 -5.01
C HIS A 244 8.42 -14.31 -5.93
N PRO A 245 8.09 -14.34 -7.23
CA PRO A 245 8.61 -15.39 -8.11
C PRO A 245 10.14 -15.34 -8.27
N SER A 246 10.78 -14.20 -8.00
CA SER A 246 12.23 -14.11 -8.08
C SER A 246 12.83 -13.06 -7.15
N ALA A 247 14.07 -13.30 -6.74
CA ALA A 247 14.92 -12.33 -6.08
C ALA A 247 16.36 -12.44 -6.58
N ARG A 248 17.19 -11.45 -6.23
CA ARG A 248 18.62 -11.42 -6.54
C ARG A 248 19.42 -10.87 -5.38
N LEU A 249 20.55 -11.50 -5.09
CA LEU A 249 21.58 -10.96 -4.21
C LEU A 249 22.68 -10.35 -5.08
N ILE A 250 22.91 -9.05 -4.95
CA ILE A 250 23.93 -8.34 -5.70
C ILE A 250 24.99 -7.83 -4.73
N VAL A 251 26.26 -8.06 -5.08
CA VAL A 251 27.40 -7.59 -4.31
C VAL A 251 28.20 -6.64 -5.18
N ALA A 252 28.44 -5.43 -4.68
CA ALA A 252 29.15 -4.39 -5.40
C ALA A 252 30.32 -3.85 -4.57
N SER A 253 31.47 -3.63 -5.19
CA SER A 253 32.66 -3.11 -4.51
C SER A 253 33.24 -1.88 -5.19
N ALA A 254 33.80 -1.00 -4.35
CA ALA A 254 34.61 0.15 -4.69
C ALA A 254 35.88 0.10 -3.82
N PRO A 255 36.93 0.89 -4.12
CA PRO A 255 38.13 0.90 -3.29
C PRO A 255 37.82 1.14 -1.80
N GLY A 256 38.09 0.14 -0.97
CA GLY A 256 37.85 0.18 0.49
C GLY A 256 36.39 0.07 0.93
N THR A 257 35.43 -0.17 0.03
CA THR A 257 34.00 -0.26 0.36
C THR A 257 33.33 -1.42 -0.37
N LYS A 258 32.54 -2.21 0.35
CA LYS A 258 31.72 -3.30 -0.20
C LYS A 258 30.27 -3.08 0.24
N ARG A 259 29.33 -3.22 -0.70
CA ARG A 259 27.90 -3.07 -0.47
C ARG A 259 27.16 -4.32 -0.93
N HIS A 260 26.15 -4.69 -0.17
CA HIS A 260 25.28 -5.83 -0.47
C HIS A 260 23.90 -5.29 -0.79
N PHE A 261 23.24 -5.89 -1.76
CA PHE A 261 21.91 -5.50 -2.17
C PHE A 261 21.04 -6.73 -2.32
N TYR A 262 19.80 -6.61 -1.87
CA TYR A 262 18.77 -7.59 -2.10
C TYR A 262 17.69 -6.96 -2.96
N CYS A 263 17.36 -7.63 -4.05
CA CYS A 263 16.32 -7.21 -4.98
C CYS A 263 15.23 -8.28 -4.93
N GLU A 264 13.98 -7.90 -4.70
CA GLU A 264 12.85 -8.84 -4.74
C GLU A 264 11.81 -8.37 -5.75
N GLN A 265 11.21 -9.32 -6.46
CA GLN A 265 10.10 -9.04 -7.35
C GLN A 265 8.78 -9.13 -6.57
N ALA A 266 7.99 -8.05 -6.61
CA ALA A 266 6.63 -7.99 -6.10
C ALA A 266 5.70 -7.68 -7.29
N GLY A 267 5.03 -8.72 -7.81
CA GLY A 267 4.28 -8.63 -9.06
C GLY A 267 5.15 -8.20 -10.25
N TYR A 268 4.84 -7.05 -10.85
CA TYR A 268 5.59 -6.51 -12.00
C TYR A 268 6.69 -5.51 -11.61
N HIS A 269 6.90 -5.29 -10.32
CA HIS A 269 7.84 -4.30 -9.81
C HIS A 269 8.99 -4.98 -9.06
N TRP A 270 10.18 -4.37 -9.16
CA TRP A 270 11.34 -4.74 -8.37
C TRP A 270 11.51 -3.74 -7.24
N THR A 271 11.65 -4.26 -6.03
CA THR A 271 12.00 -3.47 -4.85
C THR A 271 13.44 -3.76 -4.49
N TYR A 272 14.18 -2.72 -4.13
CA TYR A 272 15.61 -2.77 -3.89
C TYR A 272 15.90 -2.42 -2.43
N PHE A 273 16.79 -3.19 -1.82
CA PHE A 273 17.25 -2.99 -0.46
C PHE A 273 18.77 -3.00 -0.44
N GLU A 274 19.36 -2.03 0.24
CA GLU A 274 20.75 -2.14 0.67
C GLU A 274 20.78 -3.00 1.94
N GLU A 275 21.68 -3.98 1.96
CA GLU A 275 21.87 -4.89 3.07
C GLU A 275 23.17 -4.60 3.82
N ARG A 276 23.08 -4.58 5.15
CA ARG A 276 24.23 -4.67 6.03
C ARG A 276 24.23 -6.04 6.72
N PRO A 277 25.11 -6.97 6.33
CA PRO A 277 25.27 -8.24 7.03
C PRO A 277 25.61 -8.01 8.50
N LEU A 278 24.97 -8.76 9.39
CA LEU A 278 25.22 -8.71 10.83
C LEU A 278 26.34 -9.67 11.21
N ASP A 279 27.22 -9.22 12.10
CA ASP A 279 28.26 -10.08 12.67
C ASP A 279 27.67 -11.10 13.67
N ALA A 280 28.50 -12.03 14.13
CA ALA A 280 28.06 -13.09 15.04
C ALA A 280 27.52 -12.53 16.38
N GLY A 281 28.07 -11.44 16.90
CA GLY A 281 27.63 -10.81 18.14
C GLY A 281 26.30 -10.08 17.96
N GLU A 282 26.13 -9.35 16.87
CA GLU A 282 24.87 -8.71 16.50
C GLU A 282 23.74 -9.75 16.30
N ARG A 283 24.03 -10.85 15.61
CA ARG A 283 23.08 -11.97 15.44
C ARG A 283 22.67 -12.60 16.76
N ALA A 284 23.64 -12.86 17.64
CA ALA A 284 23.37 -13.39 18.96
C ALA A 284 22.50 -12.43 19.80
N HIS A 285 22.72 -11.11 19.68
CA HIS A 285 21.89 -10.10 20.34
C HIS A 285 20.43 -10.13 19.87
N LEU A 286 20.19 -10.46 18.59
CA LEU A 286 18.86 -10.65 18.03
C LEU A 286 18.23 -12.01 18.36
N GLY A 287 18.94 -12.88 19.07
CA GLY A 287 18.47 -14.22 19.45
C GLY A 287 18.73 -15.30 18.40
N PHE A 288 19.53 -15.02 17.36
CA PHE A 288 20.03 -16.07 16.47
C PHE A 288 21.25 -16.72 17.11
N THR A 289 21.04 -17.86 17.75
CA THR A 289 22.09 -18.68 18.34
C THR A 289 22.53 -19.79 17.38
N ASP A 290 23.61 -20.49 17.71
CA ASP A 290 24.17 -21.56 16.88
C ASP A 290 23.26 -22.81 16.79
N ASP A 291 22.23 -22.91 17.63
CA ASP A 291 21.34 -24.08 17.75
C ASP A 291 20.26 -24.17 16.65
N ASP A 292 20.44 -23.43 15.55
CA ASP A 292 19.54 -23.45 14.38
C ASP A 292 18.09 -22.98 14.69
N VAL A 293 17.83 -22.53 15.91
CA VAL A 293 16.53 -22.03 16.37
C VAL A 293 16.36 -20.58 15.96
N ARG A 294 15.35 -20.35 15.12
CA ARG A 294 14.90 -19.01 14.73
C ARG A 294 14.07 -18.37 15.85
N PRO A 295 14.33 -17.10 16.22
CA PRO A 295 13.50 -16.38 17.19
C PRO A 295 12.11 -16.05 16.61
N GLY A 296 11.06 -16.13 17.45
CA GLY A 296 9.68 -15.75 17.04
C GLY A 296 9.45 -14.25 16.89
N SER A 297 10.37 -13.41 17.35
CA SER A 297 10.37 -11.94 17.16
C SER A 297 11.75 -11.39 17.47
N LEU A 298 12.14 -10.29 16.84
CA LEU A 298 13.42 -9.60 17.11
C LEU A 298 13.18 -8.33 17.93
N ARG A 299 14.18 -7.93 18.71
CA ARG A 299 14.23 -6.60 19.34
C ARG A 299 15.48 -5.88 18.87
N ASN A 300 15.31 -4.69 18.32
CA ASN A 300 16.40 -3.77 18.02
C ASN A 300 16.07 -2.42 18.65
N GLY A 301 16.85 -2.03 19.65
CA GLY A 301 16.54 -0.87 20.50
C GLY A 301 15.15 -0.99 21.15
N GLY A 302 14.32 0.05 21.00
CA GLY A 302 12.94 0.09 21.52
C GLY A 302 11.89 -0.55 20.61
N GLN A 303 12.27 -1.05 19.44
CA GLN A 303 11.35 -1.60 18.45
C GLN A 303 11.31 -3.13 18.50
N ARG A 304 10.15 -3.69 18.17
CA ARG A 304 9.92 -5.13 18.04
C ARG A 304 9.55 -5.43 16.60
N PHE A 305 10.22 -6.44 16.04
CA PHE A 305 10.03 -6.91 14.69
C PHE A 305 9.42 -8.30 14.71
N TYR A 306 8.46 -8.54 13.84
CA TYR A 306 7.75 -9.80 13.72
C TYR A 306 8.11 -10.47 12.41
N PRO A 307 8.29 -11.80 12.41
CA PRO A 307 8.56 -12.52 11.17
C PRO A 307 7.33 -12.50 10.28
N GLY A 308 7.53 -12.18 9.01
CA GLY A 308 6.58 -12.45 7.95
C GLY A 308 6.62 -13.90 7.48
N ASP A 309 6.10 -14.10 6.28
CA ASP A 309 6.01 -15.40 5.63
C ASP A 309 7.38 -16.10 5.48
N ARG A 310 7.32 -17.44 5.49
CA ARG A 310 8.46 -18.31 5.21
C ARG A 310 8.63 -18.43 3.70
N HIS A 311 9.80 -18.08 3.20
CA HIS A 311 10.15 -18.25 1.78
C HIS A 311 11.12 -19.42 1.63
N MET A 312 10.79 -20.35 0.74
CA MET A 312 11.63 -21.49 0.36
C MET A 312 11.93 -21.40 -1.12
N GLY A 313 13.16 -21.64 -1.53
CA GLY A 313 13.55 -21.52 -2.94
C GLY A 313 14.87 -22.19 -3.24
N LYS A 314 15.42 -21.86 -4.39
CA LYS A 314 16.77 -22.26 -4.82
C LYS A 314 17.61 -21.04 -5.14
N GLN A 315 18.80 -21.00 -4.57
CA GLN A 315 19.83 -20.03 -4.91
C GLN A 315 20.87 -20.72 -5.80
N ALA A 316 21.12 -20.20 -7.00
CA ALA A 316 22.10 -20.77 -7.91
C ALA A 316 23.13 -19.73 -8.32
N ALA A 317 24.41 -20.03 -8.14
CA ALA A 317 25.45 -19.31 -8.86
C ALA A 317 25.32 -19.61 -10.37
N GLU A 318 25.80 -18.71 -11.21
CA GLU A 318 25.70 -18.86 -12.67
C GLU A 318 26.40 -20.15 -13.12
N GLY A 319 25.62 -21.15 -13.57
CA GLY A 319 26.11 -22.44 -14.03
C GLY A 319 26.17 -23.56 -12.98
N GLU A 320 25.76 -23.32 -11.74
CA GLU A 320 25.77 -24.34 -10.67
C GLU A 320 24.38 -24.92 -10.38
N SER A 321 24.35 -26.13 -9.81
CA SER A 321 23.11 -26.71 -9.28
C SER A 321 22.66 -25.90 -8.07
N GLY A 322 21.46 -25.31 -8.14
CA GLY A 322 20.96 -24.45 -7.07
C GLY A 322 20.89 -25.14 -5.71
N SER A 323 21.34 -24.45 -4.67
CA SER A 323 21.22 -24.87 -3.28
C SER A 323 19.88 -24.42 -2.71
N ASP A 324 19.25 -25.27 -1.89
CA ASP A 324 18.01 -24.91 -1.22
C ASP A 324 18.25 -23.74 -0.27
N ILE A 325 17.41 -22.71 -0.36
CA ILE A 325 17.47 -21.53 0.50
C ILE A 325 16.15 -21.38 1.26
N GLU A 326 16.27 -21.06 2.54
CA GLU A 326 15.16 -20.69 3.40
C GLU A 326 15.35 -19.26 3.88
N GLN A 327 14.30 -18.44 3.81
CA GLN A 327 14.33 -17.03 4.19
C GLN A 327 13.10 -16.62 5.00
N PHE A 328 13.31 -15.66 5.90
CA PHE A 328 12.30 -14.90 6.59
C PHE A 328 12.64 -13.41 6.57
N THR A 329 11.62 -12.57 6.50
CA THR A 329 11.77 -11.12 6.64
C THR A 329 11.06 -10.69 7.92
N TYR A 330 11.75 -9.96 8.79
CA TYR A 330 11.16 -9.40 10.01
C TYR A 330 10.91 -7.91 9.83
N PHE A 331 9.67 -7.49 10.03
CA PHE A 331 9.25 -6.11 9.83
C PHE A 331 8.56 -5.54 11.08
N THR A 332 8.39 -4.22 11.09
CA THR A 332 7.65 -3.51 12.13
C THR A 332 6.87 -2.38 11.48
N SER A 333 5.67 -2.07 11.97
CA SER A 333 4.85 -0.96 11.44
C SER A 333 5.42 0.43 11.76
N ARG A 334 6.48 0.50 12.58
CA ARG A 334 7.07 1.74 13.09
C ARG A 334 8.33 2.21 12.35
N SER A 335 8.86 1.41 11.43
CA SER A 335 10.13 1.69 10.72
C SER A 335 10.07 1.13 9.30
N SER A 336 10.81 1.76 8.40
CA SER A 336 11.09 1.21 7.07
C SER A 336 12.22 0.20 7.07
N GLU A 337 12.99 0.13 8.16
CA GLU A 337 14.01 -0.92 8.35
C GLU A 337 13.33 -2.28 8.51
N ARG A 338 13.94 -3.31 7.95
CA ARG A 338 13.54 -4.70 8.17
C ARG A 338 14.78 -5.58 8.31
N PHE A 339 14.63 -6.77 8.86
CA PHE A 339 15.73 -7.74 8.96
C PHE A 339 15.44 -8.91 8.02
N ARG A 340 16.41 -9.30 7.20
CA ARG A 340 16.33 -10.54 6.44
C ARG A 340 17.16 -11.60 7.13
N ALA A 341 16.55 -12.73 7.45
CA ALA A 341 17.26 -13.91 7.94
C ALA A 341 17.15 -15.01 6.89
N TRP A 342 18.28 -15.59 6.49
CA TRP A 342 18.30 -16.68 5.52
C TRP A 342 19.34 -17.73 5.85
N ARG A 343 19.16 -18.95 5.36
CA ARG A 343 20.17 -20.02 5.40
C ARG A 343 20.12 -20.85 4.12
N ILE A 344 21.25 -21.44 3.78
CA ILE A 344 21.41 -22.33 2.64
C ILE A 344 21.54 -23.76 3.17
N GLY A 345 20.65 -24.66 2.73
CA GLY A 345 20.55 -26.03 3.23
C GLY A 345 20.36 -26.09 4.74
N GLN A 346 21.20 -26.87 5.43
CA GLN A 346 21.25 -26.95 6.90
C GLN A 346 22.33 -26.03 7.50
N GLY A 347 22.73 -24.99 6.77
CA GLY A 347 23.71 -24.01 7.24
C GLY A 347 23.15 -23.09 8.32
N LYS A 348 24.06 -22.38 9.01
CA LYS A 348 23.70 -21.38 10.02
C LYS A 348 22.93 -20.21 9.41
N TRP A 349 21.96 -19.69 10.16
CA TRP A 349 21.26 -18.46 9.85
C TRP A 349 22.22 -17.28 9.67
N GLN A 350 22.16 -16.67 8.48
CA GLN A 350 22.68 -15.35 8.21
C GLN A 350 21.58 -14.32 8.44
N VAL A 351 21.96 -13.12 8.88
CA VAL A 351 21.01 -12.04 9.12
C VAL A 351 21.61 -10.75 8.58
N SER A 352 20.78 -9.95 7.92
CA SER A 352 21.12 -8.60 7.46
C SER A 352 20.06 -7.61 7.92
N VAL A 353 20.47 -6.37 8.15
CA VAL A 353 19.55 -5.22 8.15
C VAL A 353 19.32 -4.81 6.71
N GLN A 354 18.07 -4.53 6.35
CA GLN A 354 17.67 -4.06 5.04
C GLN A 354 17.11 -2.65 5.14
N GLU A 355 17.67 -1.75 4.35
CA GLU A 355 17.18 -0.39 4.16
C GLU A 355 16.66 -0.25 2.72
N PRO A 356 15.40 0.20 2.51
CA PRO A 356 14.87 0.38 1.17
C PRO A 356 15.63 1.48 0.44
N ILE A 357 15.99 1.22 -0.83
CA ILE A 357 16.69 2.20 -1.67
C ILE A 357 15.82 2.60 -2.86
N ASP A 358 15.78 3.90 -3.14
CA ASP A 358 15.15 4.41 -4.36
C ASP A 358 16.02 4.04 -5.57
N ALA A 359 15.40 3.49 -6.62
CA ALA A 359 16.07 3.18 -7.88
C ALA A 359 16.80 4.38 -8.51
N GLY A 360 16.41 5.62 -8.16
CA GLY A 360 17.09 6.84 -8.59
C GLY A 360 18.55 6.97 -8.12
N TYR A 361 18.94 6.27 -7.05
CA TYR A 361 20.33 6.23 -6.55
C TYR A 361 21.22 5.25 -7.33
N LEU A 362 20.64 4.45 -8.21
CA LEU A 362 21.31 3.39 -8.97
C LEU A 362 21.30 3.77 -10.45
N LYS A 363 22.47 3.84 -11.08
CA LYS A 363 22.60 4.16 -12.51
C LYS A 363 23.65 3.27 -13.17
N LEU A 364 23.39 2.75 -14.37
CA LEU A 364 24.45 2.16 -15.17
C LEU A 364 25.39 3.30 -15.55
N GLN A 365 26.68 3.13 -15.27
CA GLN A 365 27.66 3.98 -15.92
C GLN A 365 27.61 3.57 -17.39
N ASN A 366 26.97 4.38 -18.24
CA ASN A 366 27.02 4.16 -19.67
C ASN A 366 28.50 4.04 -20.02
N THR A 367 28.93 2.82 -20.31
CA THR A 367 30.21 2.56 -20.95
C THR A 367 30.09 3.29 -22.27
N PHE A 368 30.62 4.50 -22.33
CA PHE A 368 31.02 5.10 -23.59
C PHE A 368 31.92 4.03 -24.21
N ARG A 369 31.37 3.27 -25.16
CA ARG A 369 32.18 2.45 -26.05
C ARG A 369 33.09 3.46 -26.72
N VAL A 370 34.33 3.55 -26.24
CA VAL A 370 35.41 4.19 -26.99
C VAL A 370 35.47 3.37 -28.28
N ALA A 371 35.04 4.00 -29.37
CA ALA A 371 34.98 3.40 -30.69
C ALA A 371 36.38 3.00 -31.17
#